data_AF-A0A4Q3UJ47-F1
#
_entry.id   AF-A0A4Q3UJ47-F1
#
_cell.length_a   1.000
_cell.length_b   1.000
_cell.length_c   1.000
_cell.angle_alpha   90.00
_cell.angle_beta   90.00
_cell.angle_gamma   90.00
#
_symmetry.space_group_name_H-M   'P 1'
#
loop_
_entity.id
_entity.type
_entity.pdbx_description
1 polymer ?
#
loop_
_entity_poly.entity_id
_entity_poly.type
_entity_poly.pdbx_seq_one_letter_code
_entity_poly.pdbx_strand_id
1 'polypeptide(L)'
;MRIESLELLTGDLDAQRTFYERLGLPVRLDEGLRVSAGTSELVFRHEPGFQGVYHFAFDVPYDRIGRAEEFLEGLSVQSHADAGGKTRFPSQLWGAESIYFFDAAGNIEEFIGRSEIASTGDFRVLNVSEVGIACPDVLATAEALSEKLGIGGYRETSEEFFPLGDAEGLFILAKAGRKWYPDTGIPAQELPFRARIRTATGLWNVSADSVSPAA
;
A
#
# COMPACT_ATOMS: atom_id res chain seq x y z
N MET A 1 13.33 5.01 -0.66
CA MET A 1 12.79 4.11 -1.69
C MET A 1 11.52 4.77 -2.19
N ARG A 2 11.15 4.61 -3.46
CA ARG A 2 9.85 5.08 -4.00
C ARG A 2 9.21 3.99 -4.82
N ILE A 3 7.90 3.79 -4.69
CA ILE A 3 7.13 2.89 -5.53
C ILE A 3 6.64 3.71 -6.74
N GLU A 4 7.26 3.51 -7.91
CA GLU A 4 6.83 4.20 -9.13
C GLU A 4 5.60 3.53 -9.76
N SER A 5 5.51 2.21 -9.63
CA SER A 5 4.33 1.46 -10.06
C SER A 5 4.12 0.21 -9.22
N LEU A 6 2.86 -0.12 -8.95
CA LEU A 6 2.44 -1.33 -8.27
C LEU A 6 1.37 -2.03 -9.10
N GLU A 7 1.60 -3.27 -9.50
CA GLU A 7 0.66 -4.14 -10.21
C GLU A 7 0.14 -5.24 -9.27
N LEU A 8 -1.19 -5.31 -9.15
CA LEU A 8 -1.95 -6.26 -8.35
C LEU A 8 -2.96 -7.01 -9.22
N LEU A 9 -3.55 -8.08 -8.68
CA LEU A 9 -4.62 -8.82 -9.35
C LEU A 9 -6.00 -8.38 -8.86
N THR A 10 -7.01 -8.49 -9.71
CA THR A 10 -8.42 -8.35 -9.33
C THR A 10 -9.30 -9.30 -10.13
N GLY A 11 -10.37 -9.79 -9.51
CA GLY A 11 -11.42 -10.56 -10.19
C GLY A 11 -12.39 -9.70 -11.00
N ASP A 12 -12.43 -8.39 -10.78
CA ASP A 12 -13.36 -7.47 -11.45
C ASP A 12 -12.69 -6.11 -11.70
N LEU A 13 -12.39 -5.79 -12.97
CA LEU A 13 -11.79 -4.51 -13.35
C LEU A 13 -12.80 -3.37 -13.35
N ASP A 14 -14.07 -3.63 -13.68
CA ASP A 14 -15.09 -2.58 -13.80
C ASP A 14 -15.52 -2.09 -12.42
N ALA A 15 -15.63 -2.99 -11.44
CA ALA A 15 -15.88 -2.65 -10.05
C ALA A 15 -14.71 -1.81 -9.48
N GLN A 16 -13.46 -2.22 -9.72
CA GLN A 16 -12.29 -1.44 -9.30
C GLN A 16 -12.24 -0.08 -9.97
N ARG A 17 -12.49 -0.01 -11.27
CA ARG A 17 -12.54 1.26 -12.00
C ARG A 17 -13.55 2.22 -11.37
N THR A 18 -14.76 1.74 -11.11
CA THR A 18 -15.83 2.52 -10.50
C THR A 18 -15.42 3.05 -9.11
N PHE A 19 -14.72 2.23 -8.33
CA PHE A 19 -14.22 2.63 -7.02
C PHE A 19 -13.16 3.72 -7.11
N TYR A 20 -12.13 3.56 -7.95
CA TYR A 20 -11.07 4.56 -8.07
C TYR A 20 -11.50 5.86 -8.76
N GLU A 21 -12.43 5.80 -9.72
CA GLU A 21 -13.09 6.99 -10.27
C GLU A 21 -13.85 7.75 -9.16
N ARG A 22 -14.55 7.03 -8.29
CA ARG A 22 -15.24 7.62 -7.14
C ARG A 22 -14.26 8.23 -6.14
N LEU A 23 -13.11 7.60 -5.91
CA LEU A 23 -12.02 8.15 -5.10
C LEU A 23 -11.36 9.40 -5.75
N GLY A 24 -11.80 9.81 -6.93
CA GLY A 24 -11.30 11.00 -7.63
C GLY A 24 -9.94 10.80 -8.29
N LEU A 25 -9.49 9.55 -8.44
CA LEU A 25 -8.22 9.24 -9.10
C LEU A 25 -8.43 9.06 -10.61
N PRO A 26 -7.56 9.64 -11.47
CA PRO A 26 -7.63 9.40 -12.90
C PRO A 26 -7.38 7.92 -13.21
N VAL A 27 -8.29 7.32 -13.98
CA VAL A 27 -8.20 5.92 -14.41
C VAL A 27 -8.06 5.80 -15.93
N ARG A 28 -7.40 4.73 -16.37
CA ARG A 28 -7.34 4.31 -17.77
C ARG A 28 -7.52 2.80 -17.83
N LEU A 29 -8.44 2.32 -18.67
CA LEU A 29 -8.51 0.91 -19.04
C LEU A 29 -7.68 0.67 -20.30
N ASP A 30 -6.72 -0.25 -20.24
CA ASP A 30 -5.98 -0.80 -21.38
C ASP A 30 -5.88 -2.33 -21.30
N GLU A 31 -4.68 -2.91 -21.16
CA GLU A 31 -4.48 -4.35 -20.89
C GLU A 31 -4.81 -4.71 -19.42
N GLY A 32 -5.00 -3.68 -18.59
CA GLY A 32 -5.56 -3.75 -17.24
C GLY A 32 -6.21 -2.41 -16.87
N LEU A 33 -6.51 -2.22 -15.59
CA LEU A 33 -6.92 -0.93 -15.05
C LEU A 33 -5.70 -0.22 -14.49
N ARG A 34 -5.43 0.99 -14.94
CA ARG A 34 -4.36 1.85 -14.43
C ARG A 34 -4.95 3.05 -13.72
N VAL A 35 -4.48 3.30 -12.52
CA VAL A 35 -4.91 4.37 -11.62
C VAL A 35 -3.72 5.29 -11.37
N SER A 36 -3.88 6.58 -11.68
CA SER A 36 -2.86 7.59 -11.41
C SER A 36 -2.97 8.04 -9.95
N ALA A 37 -2.04 7.60 -9.12
CA ALA A 37 -1.97 7.92 -7.69
C ALA A 37 -0.81 8.90 -7.46
N GLY A 38 -1.04 10.18 -7.72
CA GLY A 38 -0.02 11.22 -7.62
C GLY A 38 1.22 10.91 -8.48
N THR A 39 2.37 10.60 -7.86
CA THR A 39 3.61 10.24 -8.58
C THR A 39 3.75 8.74 -8.88
N SER A 40 2.81 7.90 -8.47
CA SER A 40 2.81 6.45 -8.69
C SER A 40 1.69 6.03 -9.64
N GLU A 41 1.87 4.88 -10.30
CA GLU A 41 0.81 4.20 -11.04
C GLU A 41 0.41 2.89 -10.34
N LEU A 42 -0.84 2.78 -9.89
CA LEU A 42 -1.43 1.53 -9.41
C LEU A 42 -2.10 0.83 -10.60
N VAL A 43 -1.77 -0.45 -10.81
CA VAL A 43 -2.24 -1.25 -11.95
C VAL A 43 -2.95 -2.47 -11.42
N PHE A 44 -4.12 -2.77 -11.95
CA PHE A 44 -4.83 -4.02 -11.73
C PHE A 44 -4.87 -4.83 -13.02
N ARG A 45 -4.38 -6.07 -12.93
CA ARG A 45 -4.53 -7.08 -13.98
C ARG A 45 -5.73 -7.96 -13.66
N HIS A 46 -6.56 -8.22 -14.65
CA HIS A 46 -7.69 -9.13 -14.50
C HIS A 46 -7.22 -10.57 -14.31
N GLU A 47 -7.71 -11.22 -13.27
CA GLU A 47 -7.53 -12.65 -13.00
C GLU A 47 -8.88 -13.22 -12.58
N PRO A 48 -9.63 -13.88 -13.49
CA PRO A 48 -10.97 -14.37 -13.20
C PRO A 48 -11.02 -15.28 -11.97
N GLY A 49 -11.90 -14.96 -11.03
CA GLY A 49 -12.05 -15.73 -9.79
C GLY A 49 -10.95 -15.50 -8.75
N PHE A 50 -10.07 -14.50 -8.94
CA PHE A 50 -9.12 -14.10 -7.91
C PHE A 50 -9.85 -13.56 -6.66
N GLN A 51 -9.49 -14.08 -5.49
CA GLN A 51 -10.08 -13.73 -4.20
C GLN A 51 -9.03 -13.28 -3.17
N GLY A 52 -7.79 -13.04 -3.62
CA GLY A 52 -6.74 -12.53 -2.74
C GLY A 52 -7.02 -11.09 -2.32
N VAL A 53 -6.64 -10.76 -1.09
CA VAL A 53 -6.76 -9.41 -0.53
C VAL A 53 -5.36 -8.84 -0.29
N TYR A 54 -5.08 -7.71 -0.92
CA TYR A 54 -3.85 -6.96 -0.71
C TYR A 54 -4.00 -5.94 0.40
N HIS A 55 -2.88 -5.51 0.95
CA HIS A 55 -2.77 -4.29 1.74
C HIS A 55 -1.79 -3.34 1.04
N PHE A 56 -2.17 -2.08 0.87
CA PHE A 56 -1.30 -1.03 0.36
C PHE A 56 -1.76 0.33 0.88
N ALA A 57 -0.83 1.28 0.89
CA ALA A 57 -1.10 2.62 1.41
C ALA A 57 -0.83 3.70 0.36
N PHE A 58 -1.59 4.78 0.46
CA PHE A 58 -1.36 6.03 -0.21
C PHE A 58 -0.87 7.07 0.79
N ASP A 59 0.23 7.75 0.45
CA ASP A 59 0.61 8.94 1.20
C ASP A 59 -0.37 10.07 0.91
N VAL A 60 -0.75 10.80 1.97
CA VAL A 60 -1.52 12.05 1.90
C VAL A 60 -0.82 13.11 2.76
N PRO A 61 -1.11 14.41 2.57
CA PRO A 61 -0.49 15.43 3.40
C PRO A 61 -0.77 15.25 4.89
N TYR A 62 0.28 15.21 5.70
CA TYR A 62 0.18 14.92 7.14
C TYR A 62 -0.70 15.90 7.89
N ASP A 63 -0.64 17.19 7.55
CA ASP A 63 -1.48 18.24 8.13
C ASP A 63 -2.94 18.22 7.59
N ARG A 64 -3.27 17.29 6.70
CA ARG A 64 -4.60 17.09 6.12
C ARG A 64 -5.17 15.70 6.34
N ILE A 65 -4.45 14.76 6.97
CA ILE A 65 -4.95 13.40 7.22
C ILE A 65 -6.30 13.39 7.97
N GLY A 66 -6.52 14.35 8.88
CA GLY A 66 -7.80 14.49 9.57
C GLY A 66 -8.99 14.80 8.67
N ARG A 67 -8.76 15.21 7.41
CA ARG A 67 -9.82 15.42 6.40
C ARG A 67 -10.14 14.15 5.59
N ALA A 68 -9.35 13.08 5.73
CA ALA A 68 -9.55 11.88 4.93
C ALA A 68 -10.86 11.16 5.29
N GLU A 69 -11.28 11.19 6.55
CA GLU A 69 -12.59 10.63 6.95
C GLU A 69 -13.75 11.38 6.29
N GLU A 70 -13.76 12.71 6.37
CA GLU A 70 -14.77 13.56 5.72
C GLU A 70 -14.78 13.35 4.21
N PHE A 71 -13.60 13.18 3.61
CA PHE A 71 -13.45 12.89 2.19
C PHE A 71 -14.07 11.53 1.82
N LEU A 72 -13.74 10.46 2.55
CA LEU A 72 -14.30 9.13 2.32
C LEU A 72 -15.82 9.10 2.54
N GLU A 73 -16.30 9.73 3.62
CA GLU A 73 -17.74 9.83 3.92
C GLU A 73 -18.50 10.56 2.81
N GLY A 74 -17.94 11.67 2.28
CA GLY A 74 -18.52 12.39 1.15
C GLY A 74 -18.63 11.56 -0.14
N LEU A 75 -17.83 10.49 -0.25
CA LEU A 75 -17.86 9.52 -1.33
C LEU A 75 -18.69 8.27 -0.99
N SER A 76 -19.36 8.24 0.17
CA SER A 76 -20.04 7.04 0.68
C SER A 76 -19.11 5.82 0.79
N VAL A 77 -17.83 6.05 1.08
CA VAL A 77 -16.85 5.02 1.43
C VAL A 77 -16.66 5.06 2.94
N GLN A 78 -16.78 3.92 3.61
CA GLN A 78 -16.67 3.84 5.06
C GLN A 78 -15.22 3.59 5.46
N SER A 79 -14.71 4.40 6.40
CA SER A 79 -13.48 4.07 7.12
C SER A 79 -13.70 2.79 7.93
N HIS A 80 -12.70 1.93 7.93
CA HIS A 80 -12.66 0.73 8.76
C HIS A 80 -12.36 1.11 10.21
N ALA A 81 -13.24 0.66 11.11
CA ALA A 81 -13.10 0.84 12.54
C ALA A 81 -12.52 -0.42 13.19
N ASP A 82 -11.68 -0.23 14.21
CA ASP A 82 -11.26 -1.33 15.08
C ASP A 82 -12.43 -1.83 15.96
N ALA A 83 -12.17 -2.86 16.77
CA ALA A 83 -13.16 -3.41 17.70
C ALA A 83 -13.71 -2.40 18.71
N GLY A 84 -13.01 -1.28 18.95
CA GLY A 84 -13.43 -0.17 19.81
C GLY A 84 -14.18 0.94 19.07
N GLY A 85 -14.40 0.82 17.76
CA GLY A 85 -15.05 1.83 16.93
C GLY A 85 -14.13 2.98 16.50
N LYS A 86 -12.82 2.86 16.70
CA LYS A 86 -11.85 3.89 16.30
C LYS A 86 -11.46 3.72 14.84
N THR A 87 -11.48 4.80 14.08
CA THR A 87 -11.23 4.84 12.62
C THR A 87 -9.95 5.60 12.23
N ARG A 88 -9.36 6.34 13.18
CA ARG A 88 -8.11 7.10 13.02
C ARG A 88 -7.02 6.57 13.90
N PHE A 89 -5.87 6.24 13.35
CA PHE A 89 -4.81 5.53 14.05
C PHE A 89 -3.51 6.35 14.09
N PRO A 90 -3.35 7.26 15.06
CA PRO A 90 -2.09 7.96 15.27
C PRO A 90 -1.04 7.02 15.86
N SER A 91 0.18 7.10 15.33
CA SER A 91 1.33 6.33 15.77
C SER A 91 2.52 7.26 16.04
N GLN A 92 2.90 7.41 17.31
CA GLN A 92 4.09 8.17 17.68
C GLN A 92 5.36 7.48 17.20
N LEU A 93 5.40 6.15 17.33
CA LEU A 93 6.47 5.32 16.78
C LEU A 93 6.60 5.53 15.28
N TRP A 94 5.45 5.65 14.61
CA TRP A 94 5.11 6.13 13.26
C TRP A 94 5.53 7.53 12.83
N GLY A 95 5.56 8.49 13.77
CA GLY A 95 5.41 9.89 13.40
C GLY A 95 4.32 10.10 12.33
N ALA A 96 3.23 9.31 12.40
CA ALA A 96 2.26 9.15 11.32
C ALA A 96 0.84 8.96 11.86
N GLU A 97 -0.14 9.17 11.01
CA GLU A 97 -1.54 8.88 11.28
C GLU A 97 -2.18 8.20 10.07
N SER A 98 -2.95 7.15 10.35
CA SER A 98 -3.52 6.25 9.34
C SER A 98 -5.04 6.19 9.43
N ILE A 99 -5.70 6.08 8.28
CA ILE A 99 -7.13 5.78 8.13
C ILE A 99 -7.24 4.63 7.13
N TYR A 100 -7.95 3.57 7.50
CA TYR A 100 -8.11 2.36 6.70
C TYR A 100 -9.48 2.30 6.06
N PHE A 101 -9.59 1.70 4.88
CA PHE A 101 -10.85 1.47 4.19
C PHE A 101 -10.68 0.32 3.18
N PHE A 102 -11.75 -0.03 2.47
CA PHE A 102 -11.73 -1.13 1.51
C PHE A 102 -12.14 -0.69 0.11
N ASP A 103 -11.46 -1.25 -0.89
CA ASP A 103 -11.86 -1.10 -2.30
C ASP A 103 -12.93 -2.11 -2.72
N ALA A 104 -13.26 -2.12 -4.01
CA ALA A 104 -14.28 -3.02 -4.54
C ALA A 104 -13.88 -4.51 -4.52
N ALA A 105 -12.58 -4.82 -4.45
CA ALA A 105 -12.05 -6.17 -4.30
C ALA A 105 -11.86 -6.59 -2.82
N GLY A 106 -12.09 -5.66 -1.88
CA GLY A 106 -11.86 -5.88 -0.46
C GLY A 106 -10.39 -5.70 -0.04
N ASN A 107 -9.55 -5.09 -0.88
CA ASN A 107 -8.18 -4.71 -0.50
C ASN A 107 -8.21 -3.74 0.68
N ILE A 108 -7.25 -3.90 1.59
CA ILE A 108 -7.06 -3.04 2.74
C ILE A 108 -6.25 -1.83 2.30
N GLU A 109 -6.95 -0.76 1.98
CA GLU A 109 -6.34 0.52 1.64
C GLU A 109 -6.07 1.35 2.90
N GLU A 110 -5.00 2.12 2.86
CA GLU A 110 -4.61 3.02 3.92
C GLU A 110 -4.32 4.41 3.34
N PHE A 111 -4.97 5.44 3.88
CA PHE A 111 -4.41 6.79 3.80
C PHE A 111 -3.49 6.99 4.99
N ILE A 112 -2.22 7.26 4.70
CA ILE A 112 -1.22 7.54 5.72
C ILE A 112 -0.63 8.93 5.53
N GLY A 113 -0.66 9.74 6.57
CA GLY A 113 0.10 10.98 6.65
C GLY A 113 1.33 10.77 7.52
N ARG A 114 2.51 11.13 7.04
CA ARG A 114 3.76 11.08 7.83
C ARG A 114 4.35 12.47 8.04
N SER A 115 4.77 12.75 9.26
CA SER A 115 5.43 14.01 9.61
C SER A 115 6.76 14.24 8.89
N GLU A 116 7.43 13.19 8.43
CA GLU A 116 8.67 13.26 7.63
C GLU A 116 8.42 13.67 6.17
N ILE A 117 7.20 13.49 5.66
CA ILE A 117 6.85 13.81 4.27
C ILE A 117 6.32 15.23 4.20
N ALA A 118 7.22 16.16 3.88
CA ALA A 118 6.88 17.56 3.67
C ALA A 118 5.94 17.71 2.46
N SER A 119 4.68 18.00 2.74
CA SER A 119 3.67 18.27 1.73
C SER A 119 2.72 19.35 2.24
N THR A 120 2.30 20.23 1.34
CA THR A 120 1.39 21.34 1.65
C THR A 120 0.26 21.40 0.63
N GLY A 121 -0.80 22.10 1.01
CA GLY A 121 -1.97 22.35 0.18
C GLY A 121 -3.18 21.51 0.58
N ASP A 122 -4.01 21.20 -0.42
CA ASP A 122 -5.25 20.46 -0.22
C ASP A 122 -5.01 18.95 -0.09
N PHE A 123 -5.97 18.28 0.55
CA PHE A 123 -6.01 16.82 0.65
C PHE A 123 -6.02 16.20 -0.75
N ARG A 124 -5.06 15.30 -0.99
CA ARG A 124 -4.90 14.55 -2.24
C ARG A 124 -4.01 13.34 -1.99
N VAL A 125 -4.15 12.33 -2.84
CA VAL A 125 -3.18 11.21 -2.91
C VAL A 125 -1.87 11.72 -3.52
N LEU A 126 -0.75 11.43 -2.85
CA LEU A 126 0.59 11.84 -3.27
C LEU A 126 1.32 10.73 -4.06
N ASN A 127 1.19 9.49 -3.60
CA ASN A 127 1.83 8.31 -4.18
C ASN A 127 1.27 7.05 -3.50
N VAL A 128 1.52 5.89 -4.11
CA VAL A 128 1.50 4.61 -3.38
C VAL A 128 2.77 4.56 -2.54
N SER A 129 2.66 4.37 -1.23
CA SER A 129 3.79 4.43 -0.30
C SER A 129 4.08 3.11 0.39
N GLU A 130 3.11 2.22 0.48
CA GLU A 130 3.31 0.90 1.08
C GLU A 130 2.68 -0.20 0.22
N VAL A 131 3.28 -1.39 0.22
CA VAL A 131 2.62 -2.63 -0.18
C VAL A 131 2.95 -3.74 0.80
N GLY A 132 1.92 -4.44 1.26
CA GLY A 132 2.01 -5.62 2.11
C GLY A 132 2.50 -6.83 1.34
N ILE A 133 3.51 -7.51 1.87
CA ILE A 133 4.07 -8.73 1.30
C ILE A 133 4.04 -9.81 2.40
N ALA A 134 3.19 -10.81 2.22
CA ALA A 134 3.23 -11.98 3.09
C ALA A 134 4.44 -12.86 2.74
N CYS A 135 5.13 -13.37 3.74
CA CYS A 135 6.23 -14.31 3.54
C CYS A 135 6.32 -15.30 4.70
N PRO A 136 6.82 -16.53 4.45
CA PRO A 136 6.96 -17.55 5.48
C PRO A 136 8.12 -17.25 6.43
N ASP A 137 9.17 -16.56 5.98
CA ASP A 137 10.31 -16.14 6.80
C ASP A 137 10.59 -14.65 6.56
N VAL A 138 10.13 -13.82 7.50
CA VAL A 138 10.20 -12.36 7.38
C VAL A 138 11.64 -11.87 7.43
N LEU A 139 12.48 -12.42 8.31
CA LEU A 139 13.86 -11.97 8.47
C LEU A 139 14.72 -12.37 7.27
N ALA A 140 14.58 -13.62 6.79
CA ALA A 140 15.32 -14.06 5.61
C ALA A 140 14.88 -13.29 4.35
N THR A 141 13.59 -12.99 4.22
CA THR A 141 13.07 -12.17 3.12
C THR A 141 13.60 -10.74 3.20
N ALA A 142 13.60 -10.14 4.40
CA ALA A 142 14.14 -8.80 4.64
C ALA A 142 15.62 -8.73 4.28
N GLU A 143 16.44 -9.69 4.71
CA GLU A 143 17.87 -9.76 4.41
C GLU A 143 18.12 -9.83 2.90
N ALA A 144 17.44 -10.76 2.21
CA ALA A 144 17.60 -10.96 0.77
C ALA A 144 17.22 -9.72 -0.05
N LEU A 145 16.14 -9.02 0.34
CA LEU A 145 15.72 -7.78 -0.32
C LEU A 145 16.66 -6.62 0.02
N SER A 146 17.11 -6.51 1.28
CA SER A 146 18.04 -5.47 1.72
C SER A 146 19.36 -5.53 0.95
N GLU A 147 19.94 -6.72 0.82
CA GLU A 147 21.20 -6.94 0.10
C GLU A 147 21.07 -6.55 -1.38
N LYS A 148 19.99 -6.97 -2.04
CA LYS A 148 19.79 -6.71 -3.48
C LYS A 148 19.46 -5.25 -3.78
N LEU A 149 18.60 -4.64 -2.97
CA LEU A 149 18.02 -3.33 -3.27
C LEU A 149 18.78 -2.17 -2.61
N GLY A 150 19.66 -2.46 -1.64
CA GLY A 150 20.37 -1.45 -0.86
C GLY A 150 19.43 -0.62 0.01
N ILE A 151 18.42 -1.27 0.60
CA ILE A 151 17.43 -0.68 1.51
C ILE A 151 17.52 -1.33 2.89
N GLY A 152 17.06 -0.64 3.93
CA GLY A 152 17.13 -1.13 5.31
C GLY A 152 15.76 -1.20 5.98
N GLY A 153 15.75 -1.72 7.21
CA GLY A 153 14.54 -1.72 8.04
C GLY A 153 14.13 -0.32 8.48
N TYR A 154 12.82 -0.08 8.49
CA TYR A 154 12.22 1.17 8.90
C TYR A 154 11.50 1.00 10.22
N ARG A 155 11.97 1.71 11.25
CA ARG A 155 11.40 1.71 12.62
C ARG A 155 11.38 0.30 13.23
N GLU A 156 10.21 -0.19 13.65
CA GLU A 156 10.09 -1.45 14.40
C GLU A 156 10.09 -2.66 13.45
N THR A 157 11.01 -3.58 13.73
CA THR A 157 11.20 -4.82 12.97
C THR A 157 11.14 -6.03 13.91
N SER A 158 10.55 -7.13 13.47
CA SER A 158 10.42 -8.37 14.21
C SER A 158 10.40 -9.58 13.26
N GLU A 159 10.41 -10.78 13.83
CA GLU A 159 10.25 -12.05 13.08
C GLU A 159 8.88 -12.19 12.39
N GLU A 160 7.91 -11.38 12.78
CA GLU A 160 6.52 -11.46 12.28
C GLU A 160 6.13 -10.27 11.40
N PHE A 161 6.90 -9.19 11.44
CA PHE A 161 6.58 -7.93 10.78
C PHE A 161 7.85 -7.08 10.59
N PHE A 162 8.11 -6.65 9.36
CA PHE A 162 9.33 -5.91 9.01
C PHE A 162 9.04 -4.89 7.89
N PRO A 163 8.89 -3.60 8.23
CA PRO A 163 8.85 -2.52 7.25
C PRO A 163 10.23 -2.34 6.63
N LEU A 164 10.35 -2.50 5.32
CA LEU A 164 11.61 -2.45 4.58
C LEU A 164 11.59 -1.30 3.56
N GLY A 165 12.51 -0.35 3.69
CA GLY A 165 12.54 0.86 2.88
C GLY A 165 12.76 2.12 3.74
N ASP A 166 12.05 3.19 3.40
CA ASP A 166 12.05 4.44 4.18
C ASP A 166 10.69 5.16 4.05
N ALA A 167 10.58 6.35 4.62
CA ALA A 167 9.31 7.09 4.68
C ALA A 167 8.65 7.36 3.32
N GLU A 168 9.41 7.34 2.22
CA GLU A 168 8.92 7.59 0.86
C GLU A 168 8.42 6.32 0.15
N GLY A 169 8.65 5.14 0.73
CA GLY A 169 8.27 3.88 0.15
C GLY A 169 8.69 2.69 1.01
N LEU A 170 7.75 1.80 1.31
CA LEU A 170 7.95 0.63 2.16
C LEU A 170 7.38 -0.64 1.53
N PHE A 171 8.13 -1.73 1.68
CA PHE A 171 7.57 -3.07 1.65
C PHE A 171 7.23 -3.46 3.09
N ILE A 172 5.96 -3.74 3.34
CA ILE A 172 5.48 -4.17 4.66
C ILE A 172 5.51 -5.69 4.68
N LEU A 173 6.64 -6.25 5.09
CA LEU A 173 6.78 -7.70 5.19
C LEU A 173 6.00 -8.19 6.42
N ALA A 174 5.14 -9.17 6.24
CA ALA A 174 4.37 -9.78 7.31
C ALA A 174 4.47 -11.31 7.22
N LYS A 175 4.49 -11.98 8.38
CA LYS A 175 4.39 -13.43 8.42
C LYS A 175 3.10 -13.89 7.74
N ALA A 176 3.19 -14.87 6.83
CA ALA A 176 2.00 -15.46 6.23
C ALA A 176 1.03 -15.95 7.32
N GLY A 177 -0.26 -15.58 7.20
CA GLY A 177 -1.29 -15.85 8.20
C GLY A 177 -1.45 -14.80 9.30
N ARG A 178 -0.48 -13.88 9.47
CA ARG A 178 -0.63 -12.75 10.40
C ARG A 178 -1.77 -11.84 9.93
N LYS A 179 -2.67 -11.44 10.82
CA LYS A 179 -3.75 -10.51 10.48
C LYS A 179 -3.22 -9.10 10.23
N TRP A 180 -3.78 -8.43 9.24
CA TRP A 180 -3.51 -7.01 9.01
C TRP A 180 -4.17 -6.13 10.08
N TYR A 181 -3.42 -5.15 10.56
CA TYR A 181 -3.92 -4.08 11.43
C TYR A 181 -4.90 -3.20 10.64
N PRO A 182 -5.95 -2.57 11.26
CA PRO A 182 -6.33 -2.52 12.67
C PRO A 182 -7.43 -3.53 13.07
N ASP A 183 -7.15 -4.83 12.94
CA ASP A 183 -8.12 -5.93 13.19
C ASP A 183 -9.14 -6.13 12.05
N THR A 184 -8.65 -6.04 10.82
CA THR A 184 -9.41 -6.36 9.59
C THR A 184 -9.98 -7.78 9.58
N GLY A 185 -9.44 -8.68 10.41
CA GLY A 185 -9.72 -10.12 10.36
C GLY A 185 -9.08 -10.85 9.18
N ILE A 186 -8.44 -10.12 8.26
CA ILE A 186 -7.89 -10.64 7.01
C ILE A 186 -6.43 -11.06 7.24
N PRO A 187 -6.07 -12.33 6.99
CA PRO A 187 -4.69 -12.80 7.10
C PRO A 187 -3.85 -12.34 5.90
N ALA A 188 -2.57 -12.06 6.15
CA ALA A 188 -1.56 -11.86 5.12
C ALA A 188 -1.40 -13.14 4.29
N GLN A 189 -1.60 -13.02 2.98
CA GLN A 189 -1.54 -14.12 2.02
C GLN A 189 -0.41 -13.90 1.02
N GLU A 190 0.27 -14.97 0.64
CA GLU A 190 1.28 -14.95 -0.41
C GLU A 190 0.58 -14.77 -1.76
N LEU A 191 0.56 -13.53 -2.26
CA LEU A 191 -0.15 -13.15 -3.48
C LEU A 191 0.84 -12.65 -4.53
N PRO A 192 0.59 -12.91 -5.83
CA PRO A 192 1.37 -12.30 -6.90
C PRO A 192 1.25 -10.78 -6.88
N PHE A 193 2.37 -10.10 -7.05
CA PHE A 193 2.43 -8.65 -7.29
C PHE A 193 3.63 -8.34 -8.18
N ARG A 194 3.64 -7.16 -8.79
CA ARG A 194 4.86 -6.57 -9.36
C ARG A 194 4.98 -5.14 -8.89
N ALA A 195 6.17 -4.72 -8.51
CA ALA A 195 6.45 -3.34 -8.16
C ALA A 195 7.66 -2.86 -8.95
N ARG A 196 7.57 -1.68 -9.54
CA ARG A 196 8.71 -0.95 -10.07
C ARG A 196 9.10 0.11 -9.05
N ILE A 197 10.28 -0.04 -8.46
CA ILE A 197 10.74 0.81 -7.36
C ILE A 197 12.03 1.53 -7.71
N ARG A 198 12.21 2.71 -7.15
CA ARG A 198 13.46 3.47 -7.18
C ARG A 198 14.12 3.45 -5.81
N THR A 199 15.38 3.06 -5.76
CA THR A 199 16.22 3.10 -4.56
C THR A 199 17.45 3.97 -4.82
N ALA A 200 18.32 4.13 -3.83
CA ALA A 200 19.60 4.80 -4.00
C ALA A 200 20.54 4.05 -4.98
N THR A 201 20.32 2.75 -5.19
CA THR A 201 21.15 1.89 -6.04
C THR A 201 20.66 1.77 -7.47
N GLY A 202 19.42 2.18 -7.76
CA GLY A 202 18.87 2.17 -9.11
C GLY A 202 17.36 2.02 -9.19
N LEU A 203 16.89 1.67 -10.39
CA LEU A 203 15.50 1.30 -10.64
C LEU A 203 15.40 -0.22 -10.71
N TRP A 204 14.38 -0.79 -10.06
CA TRP A 204 14.23 -2.23 -9.89
C TRP A 204 12.81 -2.68 -10.19
N ASN A 205 12.68 -3.86 -10.79
CA ASN A 205 11.45 -4.63 -10.84
C ASN A 205 11.50 -5.68 -9.74
N VAL A 206 10.50 -5.67 -8.87
CA VAL A 206 10.31 -6.59 -7.74
C VAL A 206 9.00 -7.34 -7.96
N SER A 207 8.98 -8.64 -7.72
CA SER A 207 7.78 -9.46 -7.69
C SER A 207 7.89 -10.49 -6.56
N ALA A 208 6.81 -11.25 -6.33
CA ALA A 208 6.83 -12.34 -5.34
C ALA A 208 8.05 -13.28 -5.52
N ASP A 209 8.39 -13.61 -6.77
CA ASP A 209 9.44 -14.61 -7.06
C ASP A 209 10.78 -14.02 -7.54
N SER A 210 10.90 -12.70 -7.75
CA SER A 210 12.07 -12.16 -8.45
C SER A 210 12.38 -10.70 -8.13
N VAL A 211 13.66 -10.35 -8.25
CA VAL A 211 14.17 -8.97 -8.19
C VAL A 211 15.18 -8.79 -9.31
N SER A 212 15.00 -7.77 -10.14
CA SER A 212 15.87 -7.48 -11.28
C SER A 212 15.99 -5.97 -11.55
N PRO A 213 17.09 -5.48 -12.14
CA PRO A 213 17.17 -4.09 -12.58
C PRO A 213 16.10 -3.77 -13.62
N ALA A 214 15.52 -2.57 -13.55
CA ALA A 214 14.65 -2.03 -14.59
C ALA A 214 15.49 -1.20 -15.56
N ALA A 215 15.52 -1.62 -16.83
CA ALA A 215 16.28 -0.98 -17.90
C ALA A 215 15.80 0.44 -18.22
#